data_AF-A0A7Y5XQ66-F1
#
_entry.id   AF-A0A7Y5XQ66-F1
#
_cell.length_a   1.000
_cell.length_b   1.000
_cell.length_c   1.000
_cell.angle_alpha   90.00
_cell.angle_beta   90.00
_cell.angle_gamma   90.00
#
_symmetry.space_group_name_H-M   'P 1'
#
loop_
_entity.id
_entity.type
_entity.pdbx_description
1 polymer ?
#
loop_
_entity_poly.entity_id
_entity_poly.type
_entity_poly.pdbx_seq_one_letter_code
_entity_poly.pdbx_strand_id
1 'polypeptide(L)'
;MRISTRGVLATLAVVATASMSLLGGTAVAAPVKGTYEGKTVAGESVKYIKTGSDKTSTSETHLFGVKLETGEKIDTYCIDVETRAKKGADYIEDDWKNYPGEGNFKANPKKVAWILHNSYPVKTDLAALALTSGAGTLSKEQAIAGTQLAIWHFSNGAKIADGNSAPVTKLYNFLTGPANTGVEEPKPSLELNPATATGEAGKLVGPIEVKSSVDKVTVALKDAPAGAKLVDEAGVEIKGDVTNGTKLFIQTPAEAGEATITAKAEAPVATGRLFRGTDPKNPTQTFIVAKGEKIKVNASAKASWTVTPVTPSPTPSETPAPSPSAPGEGGKDLPVTGSNTTGILVGSAVLIAAGAALVLVARRRRAASQA
;
A
#
# COMPACT_ATOMS: atom_id res chain seq x y z
N MET A 1 43.61 -16.57 66.16
CA MET A 1 42.59 -15.54 66.45
C MET A 1 42.34 -14.75 65.17
N ARG A 2 41.34 -15.16 64.38
CA ARG A 2 40.92 -14.48 63.16
C ARG A 2 39.40 -14.42 63.13
N ILE A 3 38.92 -13.24 62.80
CA ILE A 3 37.56 -12.72 62.93
C ILE A 3 36.68 -13.25 61.79
N SER A 4 35.41 -13.44 62.14
CA SER A 4 34.27 -13.83 61.30
C SER A 4 33.93 -12.78 60.25
N THR A 5 33.46 -13.20 59.07
CA THR A 5 32.36 -12.50 58.40
C THR A 5 31.54 -13.45 57.52
N ARG A 6 30.23 -13.51 57.81
CA ARG A 6 29.18 -14.12 57.00
C ARG A 6 28.87 -13.19 55.81
N GLY A 7 28.80 -13.74 54.61
CA GLY A 7 28.27 -13.07 53.41
C GLY A 7 26.99 -13.77 52.97
N VAL A 8 25.87 -13.04 53.01
CA VAL A 8 24.54 -13.45 52.53
C VAL A 8 24.53 -13.37 51.00
N LEU A 9 24.26 -14.48 50.31
CA LEU A 9 23.97 -14.47 48.87
C LEU A 9 22.54 -13.93 48.65
N ALA A 10 22.45 -12.73 48.09
CA ALA A 10 21.23 -12.20 47.50
C ALA A 10 21.14 -12.69 46.04
N THR A 11 20.19 -13.58 45.76
CA THR A 11 19.84 -14.02 44.41
C THR A 11 19.09 -12.88 43.70
N LEU A 12 19.76 -12.12 42.85
CA LEU A 12 19.12 -11.20 41.92
C LEU A 12 18.37 -12.02 40.85
N ALA A 13 17.04 -12.00 40.89
CA ALA A 13 16.20 -12.41 39.77
C ALA A 13 16.31 -11.35 38.68
N VAL A 14 17.01 -11.67 37.59
CA VAL A 14 17.05 -10.84 36.38
C VAL A 14 15.72 -10.98 35.66
N VAL A 15 14.82 -10.01 35.87
CA VAL A 15 13.64 -9.82 35.02
C VAL A 15 14.15 -9.24 33.70
N ALA A 16 14.30 -10.09 32.68
CA ALA A 16 14.59 -9.65 31.33
C ALA A 16 13.35 -8.95 30.75
N THR A 17 13.22 -7.65 30.99
CA THR A 17 12.34 -6.79 30.21
C THR A 17 12.89 -6.74 28.79
N ALA A 18 12.37 -7.59 27.90
CA ALA A 18 12.54 -7.41 26.46
C ALA A 18 11.75 -6.15 26.06
N SER A 19 12.40 -5.00 26.15
CA SER A 19 11.90 -3.75 25.60
C SER A 19 11.91 -3.86 24.08
N MET A 20 10.79 -4.36 23.55
CA MET A 20 10.50 -4.43 22.12
C MET A 20 10.25 -3.01 21.63
N SER A 21 11.32 -2.35 21.17
CA SER A 21 11.22 -1.08 20.48
C SER A 21 10.46 -1.29 19.17
N LEU A 22 9.13 -1.13 19.19
CA LEU A 22 8.30 -0.95 18.01
C LEU A 22 8.66 0.40 17.37
N LEU A 23 9.82 0.47 16.73
CA LEU A 23 10.09 1.44 15.69
C LEU A 23 9.16 1.06 14.54
N GLY A 24 7.98 1.67 14.53
CA GLY A 24 7.03 1.65 13.43
C GLY A 24 7.64 2.30 12.20
N GLY A 25 8.56 1.60 11.55
CA GLY A 25 8.77 1.76 10.12
C GLY A 25 7.53 1.22 9.44
N THR A 26 6.90 2.02 8.59
CA THR A 26 5.93 1.51 7.62
C THR A 26 6.67 0.55 6.70
N ALA A 27 6.81 -0.71 7.11
CA ALA A 27 7.06 -1.77 6.17
C ALA A 27 5.85 -1.73 5.24
N VAL A 28 6.10 -1.34 3.99
CA VAL A 28 5.18 -1.41 2.85
C VAL A 28 5.56 -2.68 2.11
N ALA A 29 4.56 -3.38 1.57
CA ALA A 29 4.72 -4.61 0.85
C ALA A 29 5.58 -4.24 -0.34
N ALA A 30 6.84 -4.66 -0.37
CA ALA A 30 7.79 -3.96 -1.23
C ALA A 30 7.30 -4.04 -2.69
N PRO A 31 6.75 -2.94 -3.26
CA PRO A 31 6.39 -2.88 -4.66
C PRO A 31 7.68 -2.95 -5.44
N VAL A 32 7.60 -3.12 -6.77
CA VAL A 32 8.80 -3.09 -7.60
C VAL A 32 9.56 -1.78 -7.36
N LYS A 33 10.84 -1.88 -7.00
CA LYS A 33 11.71 -0.74 -6.75
C LYS A 33 12.76 -0.60 -7.85
N GLY A 34 13.27 0.60 -8.00
CA GLY A 34 14.39 0.86 -8.88
C GLY A 34 15.04 2.22 -8.66
N THR A 35 16.15 2.44 -9.32
CA THR A 35 16.91 3.70 -9.26
C THR A 35 16.92 4.34 -10.64
N TYR A 36 16.67 5.65 -10.70
CA TYR A 36 16.71 6.38 -11.96
C TYR A 36 18.15 6.59 -12.46
N GLU A 37 18.47 6.07 -13.65
CA GLU A 37 19.83 6.09 -14.21
C GLU A 37 20.09 7.25 -15.20
N GLY A 38 19.03 7.85 -15.72
CA GLY A 38 19.13 8.97 -16.67
C GLY A 38 18.18 8.87 -17.85
N LYS A 39 18.33 9.84 -18.75
CA LYS A 39 17.67 9.86 -20.07
C LYS A 39 18.22 8.71 -20.93
N THR A 40 17.36 7.94 -21.59
CA THR A 40 17.75 6.77 -22.41
C THR A 40 17.63 7.05 -23.91
N VAL A 41 16.45 7.49 -24.37
CA VAL A 41 16.18 7.76 -25.78
C VAL A 41 15.75 9.21 -25.94
N ALA A 42 16.47 9.96 -26.79
CA ALA A 42 16.17 11.36 -27.05
C ALA A 42 14.93 11.53 -27.95
N GLY A 43 14.17 12.57 -27.68
CA GLY A 43 13.11 13.09 -28.54
C GLY A 43 13.42 14.50 -29.03
N GLU A 44 12.61 15.00 -29.95
CA GLU A 44 12.69 16.42 -30.35
C GLU A 44 12.39 17.33 -29.14
N SER A 45 12.96 18.51 -29.11
CA SER A 45 12.55 19.53 -28.14
C SER A 45 11.17 20.06 -28.48
N VAL A 46 10.35 20.27 -27.45
CA VAL A 46 8.97 20.76 -27.61
C VAL A 46 8.79 22.12 -26.99
N LYS A 47 7.86 22.89 -27.58
CA LYS A 47 7.42 24.20 -27.09
C LYS A 47 6.02 24.11 -26.53
N TYR A 48 5.81 24.65 -25.34
CA TYR A 48 4.52 24.61 -24.66
C TYR A 48 4.34 25.80 -23.71
N ILE A 49 3.09 26.07 -23.36
CA ILE A 49 2.70 27.06 -22.37
C ILE A 49 2.31 26.31 -21.10
N LYS A 50 2.98 26.63 -19.99
CA LYS A 50 2.66 26.08 -18.67
C LYS A 50 1.31 26.59 -18.18
N THR A 51 0.61 25.79 -17.38
CA THR A 51 -0.63 26.21 -16.73
C THR A 51 -0.40 27.47 -15.90
N GLY A 52 -1.25 28.50 -16.08
CA GLY A 52 -1.13 29.78 -15.39
C GLY A 52 -0.02 30.70 -15.90
N SER A 53 0.60 30.40 -17.04
CA SER A 53 1.60 31.25 -17.71
C SER A 53 1.12 31.63 -19.12
N ASP A 54 1.57 32.77 -19.62
CA ASP A 54 1.43 33.18 -21.02
C ASP A 54 2.74 33.05 -21.81
N LYS A 55 3.82 32.62 -21.14
CA LYS A 55 5.15 32.48 -21.76
C LYS A 55 5.34 31.10 -22.36
N THR A 56 5.92 31.07 -23.56
CA THR A 56 6.39 29.84 -24.18
C THR A 56 7.62 29.30 -23.45
N SER A 57 7.52 28.06 -23.01
CA SER A 57 8.62 27.26 -22.47
C SER A 57 9.12 26.30 -23.55
N THR A 58 10.42 25.96 -23.49
CA THR A 58 11.01 24.91 -24.33
C THR A 58 11.61 23.84 -23.44
N SER A 59 11.40 22.57 -23.75
CA SER A 59 12.01 21.45 -23.02
C SER A 59 12.40 20.34 -23.97
N GLU A 60 13.55 19.74 -23.71
CA GLU A 60 13.93 18.49 -24.37
C GLU A 60 13.01 17.36 -23.90
N THR A 61 12.68 16.43 -24.80
CA THR A 61 11.89 15.25 -24.46
C THR A 61 12.76 14.01 -24.51
N HIS A 62 12.52 13.05 -23.61
CA HIS A 62 13.29 11.83 -23.51
C HIS A 62 12.42 10.70 -22.96
N LEU A 63 12.79 9.46 -23.25
CA LEU A 63 12.51 8.34 -22.36
C LEU A 63 13.49 8.37 -21.19
N PHE A 64 13.01 7.99 -20.01
CA PHE A 64 13.75 7.98 -18.76
C PHE A 64 13.92 6.55 -18.27
N GLY A 65 15.16 6.12 -18.07
CA GLY A 65 15.49 4.76 -17.66
C GLY A 65 15.48 4.61 -16.14
N VAL A 66 14.63 3.72 -15.63
CA VAL A 66 14.67 3.25 -14.24
C VAL A 66 15.25 1.85 -14.24
N LYS A 67 16.38 1.66 -13.55
CA LYS A 67 16.96 0.33 -13.32
C LYS A 67 16.31 -0.28 -12.11
N LEU A 68 15.65 -1.41 -12.29
CA LEU A 68 14.97 -2.14 -11.23
C LEU A 68 15.99 -2.88 -10.35
N GLU A 69 15.62 -3.17 -9.10
CA GLU A 69 16.48 -3.95 -8.18
C GLU A 69 16.82 -5.35 -8.73
N THR A 70 16.00 -5.86 -9.64
CA THR A 70 16.17 -7.13 -10.34
C THR A 70 17.25 -7.05 -11.44
N GLY A 71 17.65 -5.85 -11.83
CA GLY A 71 18.73 -5.55 -12.77
C GLY A 71 18.26 -5.06 -14.14
N GLU A 72 17.02 -5.37 -14.53
CA GLU A 72 16.40 -4.90 -15.77
C GLU A 72 16.16 -3.38 -15.75
N LYS A 73 16.05 -2.78 -16.94
CA LYS A 73 15.81 -1.35 -17.10
C LYS A 73 14.50 -1.14 -17.83
N ILE A 74 13.61 -0.34 -17.25
CA ILE A 74 12.37 0.05 -17.89
C ILE A 74 12.45 1.50 -18.38
N ASP A 75 11.88 1.73 -19.56
CA ASP A 75 11.69 3.07 -20.09
C ASP A 75 10.40 3.69 -19.56
N THR A 76 10.49 4.95 -19.17
CA THR A 76 9.38 5.71 -18.57
C THR A 76 9.26 7.10 -19.20
N TYR A 77 8.10 7.71 -19.06
CA TYR A 77 7.86 9.12 -19.38
C TYR A 77 7.75 9.97 -18.11
N CYS A 78 8.05 11.26 -18.24
CA CYS A 78 7.76 12.25 -17.22
C CYS A 78 6.25 12.54 -17.14
N ILE A 79 5.69 12.62 -15.93
CA ILE A 79 4.31 13.11 -15.70
C ILE A 79 4.27 14.33 -14.76
N ASP A 80 5.42 14.96 -14.52
CA ASP A 80 5.51 16.19 -13.73
C ASP A 80 6.56 17.14 -14.31
N VAL A 81 6.13 18.08 -15.15
CA VAL A 81 7.04 19.04 -15.79
C VAL A 81 7.63 20.09 -14.82
N GLU A 82 7.06 20.23 -13.62
CA GLU A 82 7.50 21.23 -12.64
C GLU A 82 8.65 20.71 -11.77
N THR A 83 8.75 19.39 -11.61
CA THR A 83 9.77 18.75 -10.78
C THR A 83 10.89 18.17 -11.63
N ARG A 84 12.15 18.48 -11.30
CA ARG A 84 13.31 17.90 -12.00
C ARG A 84 13.54 16.44 -11.61
N ALA A 85 13.88 15.61 -12.59
CA ALA A 85 14.36 14.25 -12.34
C ALA A 85 15.78 14.26 -11.75
N LYS A 86 15.99 13.58 -10.62
CA LYS A 86 17.27 13.49 -9.93
C LYS A 86 17.93 12.14 -10.17
N LYS A 87 19.00 12.09 -10.97
CA LYS A 87 19.76 10.85 -11.23
C LYS A 87 20.23 10.24 -9.92
N GLY A 88 20.08 8.92 -9.79
CA GLY A 88 20.41 8.18 -8.57
C GLY A 88 19.32 8.20 -7.49
N ALA A 89 18.20 8.89 -7.70
CA ALA A 89 17.06 8.80 -6.78
C ALA A 89 16.38 7.43 -6.87
N ASP A 90 15.91 6.95 -5.72
CA ASP A 90 15.18 5.70 -5.58
C ASP A 90 13.69 5.89 -5.83
N TYR A 91 13.11 4.92 -6.51
CA TYR A 91 11.72 4.87 -6.93
C TYR A 91 11.05 3.57 -6.51
N ILE A 92 9.73 3.67 -6.38
CA ILE A 92 8.85 2.58 -6.02
C ILE A 92 7.62 2.60 -6.93
N GLU A 93 7.24 1.44 -7.44
CA GLU A 93 5.98 1.22 -8.15
C GLU A 93 4.81 1.53 -7.21
N ASP A 94 3.82 2.27 -7.68
CA ASP A 94 2.68 2.64 -6.86
C ASP A 94 1.41 2.84 -7.71
N ASP A 95 0.29 3.06 -7.03
CA ASP A 95 -0.99 3.37 -7.67
C ASP A 95 -1.09 4.85 -8.05
N TRP A 96 -1.89 5.16 -9.07
CA TRP A 96 -2.12 6.52 -9.57
C TRP A 96 -2.61 7.49 -8.50
N LYS A 97 -3.44 7.01 -7.56
CA LYS A 97 -3.93 7.80 -6.42
C LYS A 97 -2.80 8.36 -5.54
N ASN A 98 -1.65 7.68 -5.52
CA ASN A 98 -0.49 8.00 -4.71
C ASN A 98 0.52 8.92 -5.43
N TYR A 99 0.14 9.49 -6.58
CA TYR A 99 0.93 10.52 -7.26
C TYR A 99 1.29 11.70 -6.32
N PRO A 100 2.59 11.97 -6.07
CA PRO A 100 3.02 13.01 -5.14
C PRO A 100 3.40 14.33 -5.83
N GLY A 101 3.37 14.38 -7.16
CA GLY A 101 3.85 15.54 -7.92
C GLY A 101 2.89 16.74 -7.90
N GLU A 102 3.37 17.86 -8.42
CA GLU A 102 2.68 19.16 -8.42
C GLU A 102 1.70 19.31 -9.60
N GLY A 103 1.62 18.31 -10.48
CA GLY A 103 0.75 18.30 -11.66
C GLY A 103 -0.71 17.94 -11.39
N ASN A 104 -1.54 18.12 -12.42
CA ASN A 104 -2.95 17.69 -12.45
C ASN A 104 -3.16 16.22 -12.90
N PHE A 105 -2.14 15.36 -12.76
CA PHE A 105 -2.22 13.96 -13.19
C PHE A 105 -3.43 13.22 -12.59
N LYS A 106 -3.73 13.47 -11.30
CA LYS A 106 -4.85 12.83 -10.58
C LYS A 106 -6.22 13.06 -11.24
N ALA A 107 -6.40 14.14 -12.00
CA ALA A 107 -7.65 14.40 -12.71
C ALA A 107 -7.79 13.58 -14.01
N ASN A 108 -6.67 13.19 -14.63
CA ASN A 108 -6.67 12.60 -15.98
C ASN A 108 -5.76 11.35 -16.13
N PRO A 109 -5.60 10.47 -15.13
CA PRO A 109 -4.60 9.41 -15.21
C PRO A 109 -4.94 8.40 -16.32
N LYS A 110 -6.24 8.14 -16.54
CA LYS A 110 -6.72 7.28 -17.62
C LYS A 110 -6.35 7.80 -19.00
N LYS A 111 -6.40 9.13 -19.22
CA LYS A 111 -6.05 9.75 -20.51
C LYS A 111 -4.55 9.63 -20.78
N VAL A 112 -3.72 9.80 -19.75
CA VAL A 112 -2.27 9.55 -19.85
C VAL A 112 -2.00 8.07 -20.16
N ALA A 113 -2.64 7.13 -19.48
CA ALA A 113 -2.49 5.71 -19.76
C ALA A 113 -2.86 5.36 -21.21
N TRP A 114 -3.96 5.92 -21.73
CA TRP A 114 -4.36 5.74 -23.12
C TRP A 114 -3.29 6.22 -24.09
N ILE A 115 -2.64 7.37 -23.81
CA ILE A 115 -1.53 7.88 -24.64
C ILE A 115 -0.40 6.85 -24.73
N LEU A 116 0.00 6.28 -23.60
CA LEU A 116 1.09 5.29 -23.54
C LEU A 116 0.76 4.04 -24.37
N HIS A 117 -0.50 3.59 -24.37
CA HIS A 117 -0.93 2.44 -25.17
C HIS A 117 -1.09 2.75 -26.67
N ASN A 118 -1.27 4.02 -27.05
CA ASN A 118 -1.56 4.44 -28.42
C ASN A 118 -0.42 5.25 -29.06
N SER A 119 0.76 5.23 -28.45
CA SER A 119 1.95 5.90 -28.98
C SER A 119 3.22 5.10 -28.74
N TYR A 120 4.36 5.66 -29.10
CA TYR A 120 5.68 5.08 -28.87
C TYR A 120 5.99 5.02 -27.35
N PRO A 121 6.67 3.97 -26.84
CA PRO A 121 7.23 2.80 -27.54
C PRO A 121 6.30 1.58 -27.63
N VAL A 122 5.03 1.66 -27.22
CA VAL A 122 4.08 0.54 -27.42
C VAL A 122 3.75 0.37 -28.90
N LYS A 123 3.54 1.46 -29.62
CA LYS A 123 3.39 1.50 -31.09
C LYS A 123 4.75 1.75 -31.73
N THR A 124 5.45 0.67 -32.08
CA THR A 124 6.78 0.73 -32.73
C THR A 124 6.72 0.89 -34.25
N ASP A 125 5.58 0.56 -34.87
CA ASP A 125 5.32 0.86 -36.28
C ASP A 125 4.98 2.35 -36.42
N LEU A 126 6.01 3.15 -36.70
CA LEU A 126 5.88 4.61 -36.82
C LEU A 126 5.13 5.02 -38.10
N ALA A 127 5.13 4.19 -39.15
CA ALA A 127 4.36 4.48 -40.36
C ALA A 127 2.85 4.34 -40.08
N ALA A 128 2.45 3.28 -39.38
CA ALA A 128 1.06 3.10 -38.94
C ALA A 128 0.63 4.19 -37.95
N LEU A 129 1.50 4.58 -37.01
CA LEU A 129 1.21 5.66 -36.07
C LEU A 129 1.09 7.02 -36.78
N ALA A 130 1.95 7.29 -37.76
CA ALA A 130 1.89 8.50 -38.58
C ALA A 130 0.58 8.58 -39.39
N LEU A 131 0.15 7.44 -39.96
CA LEU A 131 -1.11 7.34 -40.68
C LEU A 131 -2.30 7.61 -39.75
N THR A 132 -2.33 6.96 -38.59
CA THR A 132 -3.42 7.09 -37.61
C THR A 132 -3.54 8.52 -37.07
N SER A 133 -2.40 9.18 -36.83
CA SER A 133 -2.36 10.55 -36.32
C SER A 133 -2.47 11.64 -37.39
N GLY A 134 -2.38 11.27 -38.68
CA GLY A 134 -2.30 12.23 -39.77
C GLY A 134 -1.00 13.05 -39.80
N ALA A 135 0.09 12.53 -39.22
CA ALA A 135 1.41 13.17 -39.19
C ALA A 135 2.16 13.09 -40.53
N GLY A 136 1.69 12.24 -41.47
CA GLY A 136 2.35 11.97 -42.74
C GLY A 136 3.55 11.03 -42.56
N THR A 137 4.63 11.53 -41.96
CA THR A 137 5.77 10.73 -41.51
C THR A 137 6.07 11.05 -40.05
N LEU A 138 6.70 10.11 -39.36
CA LEU A 138 7.03 10.27 -37.94
C LEU A 138 8.38 9.61 -37.66
N SER A 139 9.36 10.38 -37.19
CA SER A 139 10.59 9.83 -36.63
C SER A 139 10.36 9.34 -35.21
N LYS A 140 11.31 8.57 -34.66
CA LYS A 140 11.26 8.13 -33.27
C LYS A 140 11.29 9.33 -32.32
N GLU A 141 12.12 10.31 -32.63
CA GLU A 141 12.32 11.51 -31.84
C GLU A 141 11.04 12.37 -31.81
N GLN A 142 10.34 12.45 -32.95
CA GLN A 142 9.04 13.11 -33.10
C GLN A 142 7.94 12.36 -32.34
N ALA A 143 7.94 11.03 -32.39
CA ALA A 143 7.00 10.22 -31.64
C ALA A 143 7.15 10.43 -30.13
N ILE A 144 8.40 10.43 -29.62
CA ILE A 144 8.70 10.69 -28.21
C ILE A 144 8.25 12.10 -27.81
N ALA A 145 8.54 13.10 -28.64
CA ALA A 145 8.18 14.49 -28.40
C ALA A 145 6.66 14.72 -28.34
N GLY A 146 5.92 14.26 -29.34
CA GLY A 146 4.46 14.36 -29.37
C GLY A 146 3.78 13.60 -28.22
N THR A 147 4.33 12.45 -27.84
CA THR A 147 3.87 11.66 -26.69
C THR A 147 4.09 12.39 -25.38
N GLN A 148 5.30 12.86 -25.10
CA GLN A 148 5.63 13.56 -23.86
C GLN A 148 4.80 14.85 -23.71
N LEU A 149 4.60 15.58 -24.81
CA LEU A 149 3.78 16.80 -24.81
C LEU A 149 2.30 16.48 -24.53
N ALA A 150 1.75 15.41 -25.11
CA ALA A 150 0.39 14.95 -24.83
C ALA A 150 0.23 14.47 -23.38
N ILE A 151 1.26 13.85 -22.80
CA ILE A 151 1.29 13.50 -21.38
C ILE A 151 1.21 14.76 -20.53
N TRP A 152 2.07 15.76 -20.77
CA TRP A 152 2.06 17.03 -20.01
C TRP A 152 0.76 17.82 -20.15
N HIS A 153 0.05 17.67 -21.27
CA HIS A 153 -1.29 18.24 -21.41
C HIS A 153 -2.25 17.74 -20.33
N PHE A 154 -2.31 16.42 -20.10
CA PHE A 154 -3.19 15.84 -19.09
C PHE A 154 -2.59 15.83 -17.68
N SER A 155 -1.27 15.70 -17.56
CA SER A 155 -0.58 15.60 -16.26
C SER A 155 -0.26 16.95 -15.64
N ASN A 156 -0.14 18.02 -16.42
CA ASN A 156 0.24 19.36 -15.93
C ASN A 156 -0.65 20.49 -16.49
N GLY A 157 -1.61 20.18 -17.38
CA GLY A 157 -2.43 21.20 -18.06
C GLY A 157 -1.70 21.97 -19.15
N ALA A 158 -0.52 21.50 -19.58
CA ALA A 158 0.29 22.19 -20.57
C ALA A 158 -0.44 22.33 -21.91
N LYS A 159 -0.32 23.51 -22.52
CA LYS A 159 -0.86 23.77 -23.86
C LYS A 159 0.28 23.77 -24.86
N ILE A 160 0.07 23.13 -26.01
CA ILE A 160 1.03 23.24 -27.12
C ILE A 160 1.23 24.71 -27.51
N ALA A 161 2.47 25.10 -27.80
CA ALA A 161 2.81 26.42 -28.32
C ALA A 161 3.21 26.33 -29.80
N ASP A 162 3.25 27.47 -30.47
CA ASP A 162 3.72 27.56 -31.86
C ASP A 162 5.21 27.20 -31.99
N GLY A 163 5.58 26.71 -33.18
CA GLY A 163 6.96 26.40 -33.53
C GLY A 163 7.43 24.99 -33.16
N ASN A 164 6.50 24.08 -32.83
CA ASN A 164 6.75 22.63 -32.88
C ASN A 164 6.70 22.13 -34.34
N SER A 165 7.35 21.01 -34.63
CA SER A 165 7.28 20.39 -35.96
C SER A 165 5.84 19.92 -36.28
N ALA A 166 5.48 19.90 -37.56
CA ALA A 166 4.13 19.49 -37.98
C ALA A 166 3.80 18.05 -37.57
N PRO A 167 4.71 17.05 -37.70
CA PRO A 167 4.46 15.69 -37.21
C PRO A 167 4.18 15.62 -35.70
N VAL A 168 4.96 16.33 -34.88
CA VAL A 168 4.78 16.40 -33.43
C VAL A 168 3.41 16.98 -33.08
N THR A 169 3.02 18.06 -33.76
CA THR A 169 1.72 18.71 -33.55
C THR A 169 0.55 17.80 -33.92
N LYS A 170 0.66 17.05 -35.03
CA LYS A 170 -0.37 16.09 -35.47
C LYS A 170 -0.51 14.92 -34.51
N LEU A 171 0.60 14.34 -34.07
CA LEU A 171 0.58 13.29 -33.06
C LEU A 171 -0.01 13.78 -31.74
N TYR A 172 0.41 14.96 -31.26
CA TYR A 172 -0.15 15.59 -30.06
C TYR A 172 -1.68 15.75 -30.14
N ASN A 173 -2.19 16.27 -31.27
CA ASN A 173 -3.62 16.50 -31.47
C ASN A 173 -4.41 15.18 -31.52
N PHE A 174 -3.84 14.13 -32.14
CA PHE A 174 -4.45 12.80 -32.12
C PHE A 174 -4.52 12.26 -30.68
N LEU A 175 -3.43 12.36 -29.94
CA LEU A 175 -3.29 11.80 -28.59
C LEU A 175 -4.12 12.54 -27.52
N THR A 176 -4.40 13.82 -27.72
CA THR A 176 -5.21 14.66 -26.81
C THR A 176 -6.65 14.83 -27.28
N GLY A 177 -6.95 14.41 -28.51
CA GLY A 177 -8.25 14.57 -29.15
C GLY A 177 -9.30 13.54 -28.73
N PRO A 178 -10.45 13.52 -29.43
CA PRO A 178 -11.61 12.70 -29.08
C PRO A 178 -11.39 11.19 -29.06
N ALA A 179 -10.38 10.69 -29.80
CA ALA A 179 -10.01 9.27 -29.80
C ALA A 179 -9.50 8.80 -28.44
N ASN A 180 -8.95 9.70 -27.62
CA ASN A 180 -8.49 9.37 -26.28
C ASN A 180 -9.68 9.21 -25.34
N THR A 181 -10.12 7.97 -25.15
CA THR A 181 -11.20 7.62 -24.21
C THR A 181 -10.71 7.32 -22.81
N GLY A 182 -9.41 7.15 -22.63
CA GLY A 182 -8.81 6.68 -21.38
C GLY A 182 -8.70 5.15 -21.31
N VAL A 183 -7.82 4.66 -20.45
CA VAL A 183 -7.66 3.23 -20.09
C VAL A 183 -7.60 3.11 -18.57
N GLU A 184 -8.11 2.02 -18.01
CA GLU A 184 -8.07 1.75 -16.57
C GLU A 184 -6.65 1.53 -16.05
N GLU A 185 -6.48 1.70 -14.74
CA GLU A 185 -5.20 1.48 -14.08
C GLU A 185 -4.76 0.03 -14.24
N PRO A 186 -3.55 -0.23 -14.77
CA PRO A 186 -3.03 -1.58 -14.83
C PRO A 186 -2.76 -2.10 -13.40
N LYS A 187 -3.02 -3.39 -13.19
CA LYS A 187 -2.73 -4.08 -11.94
C LYS A 187 -1.23 -3.99 -11.61
N PRO A 188 -0.86 -3.97 -10.32
CA PRO A 188 0.54 -4.03 -9.92
C PRO A 188 1.19 -5.33 -10.41
N SER A 189 2.50 -5.28 -10.62
CA SER A 189 3.28 -6.45 -11.03
C SER A 189 3.13 -7.60 -10.00
N LEU A 190 3.45 -7.30 -8.74
CA LEU A 190 3.24 -8.16 -7.58
C LEU A 190 3.32 -7.32 -6.30
N GLU A 191 2.38 -7.53 -5.38
CA GLU A 191 2.28 -6.84 -4.09
C GLU A 191 1.61 -7.76 -3.06
N LEU A 192 1.99 -7.62 -1.78
CA LEU A 192 1.41 -8.35 -0.64
C LEU A 192 0.78 -7.40 0.38
N ASN A 193 -0.52 -7.14 0.33
CA ASN A 193 -1.14 -6.08 1.13
C ASN A 193 -2.06 -6.63 2.25
N PRO A 194 -1.93 -6.21 3.51
CA PRO A 194 -0.97 -5.25 4.03
C PRO A 194 0.44 -5.85 4.11
N ALA A 195 1.38 -4.92 4.04
CA ALA A 195 2.80 -5.15 4.19
C ALA A 195 3.24 -5.68 5.55
N THR A 196 2.45 -5.35 6.57
CA THR A 196 2.62 -5.77 7.94
C THR A 196 1.32 -6.33 8.46
N ALA A 197 1.42 -7.43 9.18
CA ALA A 197 0.31 -7.99 9.93
C ALA A 197 0.76 -8.22 11.38
N THR A 198 -0.12 -7.89 12.33
CA THR A 198 0.11 -8.17 13.74
C THR A 198 -1.04 -9.01 14.29
N GLY A 199 -0.76 -9.87 15.27
CA GLY A 199 -1.81 -10.63 15.94
C GLY A 199 -1.34 -11.34 17.21
N GLU A 200 -2.10 -12.34 17.64
CA GLU A 200 -1.87 -13.07 18.88
C GLU A 200 -1.26 -14.45 18.60
N ALA A 201 -0.35 -14.88 19.47
CA ALA A 201 0.21 -16.22 19.44
C ALA A 201 -0.90 -17.29 19.59
N GLY A 202 -0.78 -18.39 18.85
CA GLY A 202 -1.76 -19.47 18.79
C GLY A 202 -2.98 -19.20 17.90
N LYS A 203 -3.05 -18.04 17.23
CA LYS A 203 -4.13 -17.67 16.28
C LYS A 203 -3.60 -17.46 14.86
N LEU A 204 -4.51 -17.25 13.91
CA LEU A 204 -4.16 -16.82 12.56
C LEU A 204 -3.78 -15.34 12.54
N VAL A 205 -2.66 -15.01 11.89
CA VAL A 205 -2.22 -13.63 11.63
C VAL A 205 -2.39 -13.33 10.14
N GLY A 206 -3.15 -12.28 9.81
CA GLY A 206 -3.54 -11.92 8.45
C GLY A 206 -4.92 -11.22 8.44
N PRO A 207 -5.57 -11.06 7.28
CA PRO A 207 -5.15 -11.53 5.95
C PRO A 207 -4.07 -10.63 5.33
N ILE A 208 -3.15 -11.25 4.58
CA ILE A 208 -2.25 -10.58 3.63
C ILE A 208 -2.67 -11.00 2.21
N GLU A 209 -3.24 -10.08 1.45
CA GLU A 209 -3.75 -10.30 0.10
C GLU A 209 -2.63 -10.23 -0.95
N VAL A 210 -2.58 -11.23 -1.83
CA VAL A 210 -1.73 -11.24 -3.01
C VAL A 210 -2.38 -10.44 -4.13
N LYS A 211 -1.75 -9.34 -4.55
CA LYS A 211 -2.15 -8.59 -5.76
C LYS A 211 -1.11 -8.79 -6.85
N SER A 212 -1.53 -9.23 -8.03
CA SER A 212 -0.62 -9.45 -9.16
C SER A 212 -1.33 -9.30 -10.50
N SER A 213 -0.55 -8.97 -11.52
CA SER A 213 -0.98 -8.97 -12.92
C SER A 213 -0.98 -10.38 -13.55
N VAL A 214 -0.49 -11.41 -12.84
CA VAL A 214 -0.45 -12.80 -13.29
C VAL A 214 -1.13 -13.76 -12.30
N ASP A 215 -1.55 -14.93 -12.80
CA ASP A 215 -2.30 -15.92 -12.00
C ASP A 215 -1.40 -16.89 -11.23
N LYS A 216 -0.09 -16.92 -11.48
CA LYS A 216 0.83 -17.86 -10.85
C LYS A 216 1.86 -17.13 -10.01
N VAL A 217 1.66 -17.13 -8.69
CA VAL A 217 2.55 -16.51 -7.70
C VAL A 217 3.05 -17.58 -6.73
N THR A 218 4.36 -17.77 -6.66
CA THR A 218 4.97 -18.67 -5.67
C THR A 218 5.12 -17.94 -4.34
N VAL A 219 4.54 -18.48 -3.28
CA VAL A 219 4.62 -17.91 -1.92
C VAL A 219 5.41 -18.82 -0.98
N ALA A 220 6.13 -18.23 -0.04
CA ALA A 220 6.89 -18.96 0.96
C ALA A 220 6.99 -18.17 2.27
N LEU A 221 6.97 -18.90 3.38
CA LEU A 221 7.25 -18.35 4.70
C LEU A 221 8.75 -18.43 5.00
N LYS A 222 9.33 -17.34 5.48
CA LYS A 222 10.74 -17.17 5.84
C LYS A 222 10.86 -16.70 7.28
N ASP A 223 12.00 -17.00 7.88
CA ASP A 223 12.39 -16.56 9.24
C ASP A 223 11.35 -16.91 10.32
N ALA A 224 10.57 -17.98 10.09
CA ALA A 224 9.46 -18.34 10.96
C ALA A 224 9.92 -19.33 12.06
N PRO A 225 9.42 -19.18 13.30
CA PRO A 225 9.70 -20.13 14.37
C PRO A 225 9.07 -21.50 14.08
N ALA A 226 9.58 -22.53 14.75
CA ALA A 226 9.05 -23.88 14.63
C ALA A 226 7.54 -23.91 14.95
N GLY A 227 6.78 -24.60 14.10
CA GLY A 227 5.32 -24.71 14.25
C GLY A 227 4.52 -23.61 13.53
N ALA A 228 5.16 -22.54 13.05
CA ALA A 228 4.49 -21.56 12.20
C ALA A 228 4.27 -22.09 10.77
N LYS A 229 3.08 -21.86 10.20
CA LYS A 229 2.72 -22.33 8.85
C LYS A 229 2.03 -21.25 8.03
N LEU A 230 2.27 -21.24 6.72
CA LEU A 230 1.52 -20.42 5.77
C LEU A 230 0.26 -21.17 5.35
N VAL A 231 -0.90 -20.56 5.57
CA VAL A 231 -2.21 -21.15 5.31
C VAL A 231 -3.11 -20.18 4.54
N ASP A 232 -4.18 -20.71 3.94
CA ASP A 232 -5.24 -19.93 3.29
C ASP A 232 -6.36 -19.51 4.28
N GLU A 233 -7.42 -18.89 3.76
CA GLU A 233 -8.60 -18.47 4.54
C GLU A 233 -9.34 -19.64 5.22
N ALA A 234 -9.19 -20.86 4.72
CA ALA A 234 -9.76 -22.07 5.31
C ALA A 234 -8.83 -22.73 6.35
N GLY A 235 -7.62 -22.18 6.56
CA GLY A 235 -6.60 -22.77 7.43
C GLY A 235 -5.86 -23.96 6.81
N VAL A 236 -5.96 -24.14 5.49
CA VAL A 236 -5.25 -25.20 4.78
C VAL A 236 -3.84 -24.72 4.42
N GLU A 237 -2.85 -25.58 4.68
CA GLU A 237 -1.44 -25.27 4.41
C GLU A 237 -1.18 -25.08 2.91
N ILE A 238 -0.59 -23.93 2.56
CA ILE A 238 -0.25 -23.58 1.18
C ILE A 238 1.10 -24.22 0.82
N LYS A 239 1.10 -25.14 -0.14
CA LYS A 239 2.30 -25.88 -0.60
C LYS A 239 2.72 -25.59 -2.04
N GLY A 240 2.02 -24.68 -2.72
CA GLY A 240 2.22 -24.39 -4.13
C GLY A 240 1.95 -22.94 -4.49
N ASP A 241 1.74 -22.68 -5.77
CA ASP A 241 1.44 -21.35 -6.27
C ASP A 241 0.02 -20.91 -5.93
N VAL A 242 -0.15 -19.61 -5.76
CA VAL A 242 -1.43 -18.95 -5.48
C VAL A 242 -1.78 -17.97 -6.58
N THR A 243 -3.06 -17.62 -6.68
CA THR A 243 -3.57 -16.67 -7.67
C THR A 243 -3.72 -15.28 -7.09
N ASN A 244 -3.87 -14.28 -7.95
CA ASN A 244 -4.27 -12.93 -7.55
C ASN A 244 -5.58 -12.97 -6.73
N GLY A 245 -5.62 -12.19 -5.65
CA GLY A 245 -6.73 -12.12 -4.68
C GLY A 245 -6.65 -13.16 -3.55
N THR A 246 -5.68 -14.07 -3.57
CA THR A 246 -5.51 -15.05 -2.48
C THR A 246 -5.15 -14.32 -1.18
N LYS A 247 -5.89 -14.62 -0.10
CA LYS A 247 -5.59 -14.14 1.24
C LYS A 247 -4.70 -15.15 1.96
N LEU A 248 -3.53 -14.70 2.36
CA LEU A 248 -2.55 -15.46 3.11
C LEU A 248 -2.70 -15.20 4.60
N PHE A 249 -2.57 -16.25 5.40
CA PHE A 249 -2.52 -16.17 6.85
C PHE A 249 -1.34 -16.99 7.38
N ILE A 250 -0.84 -16.60 8.54
CA ILE A 250 0.15 -17.39 9.27
C ILE A 250 -0.56 -18.04 10.44
N GLN A 251 -0.57 -19.38 10.46
CA GLN A 251 -0.91 -20.12 11.66
C GLN A 251 0.27 -20.04 12.63
N THR A 252 0.07 -19.36 13.75
CA THR A 252 1.14 -19.08 14.71
C THR A 252 1.22 -20.14 15.81
N PRO A 253 2.44 -20.45 16.32
CA PRO A 253 2.60 -21.25 17.54
C PRO A 253 2.14 -20.46 18.77
N ALA A 254 2.04 -21.13 19.92
CA ALA A 254 1.65 -20.49 21.19
C ALA A 254 2.68 -19.49 21.74
N GLU A 255 3.92 -19.55 21.24
CA GLU A 255 4.99 -18.63 21.59
C GLU A 255 4.98 -17.38 20.69
N ALA A 256 5.39 -16.24 21.25
CA ALA A 256 5.58 -15.02 20.49
C ALA A 256 6.64 -15.21 19.40
N GLY A 257 6.47 -14.52 18.28
CA GLY A 257 7.37 -14.69 17.15
C GLY A 257 7.09 -13.73 16.02
N GLU A 258 7.94 -13.82 15.01
CA GLU A 258 7.84 -13.05 13.78
C GLU A 258 8.11 -13.97 12.59
N ALA A 259 7.61 -13.62 11.42
CA ALA A 259 7.91 -14.29 10.17
C ALA A 259 7.76 -13.33 9.00
N THR A 260 8.39 -13.67 7.88
CA THR A 260 8.27 -12.92 6.63
C THR A 260 7.62 -13.79 5.56
N ILE A 261 6.50 -13.36 5.01
CA ILE A 261 5.94 -13.94 3.79
C ILE A 261 6.70 -13.35 2.60
N THR A 262 7.15 -14.21 1.71
CA THR A 262 7.77 -13.84 0.43
C THR A 262 6.91 -14.35 -0.71
N ALA A 263 6.73 -13.53 -1.75
CA ALA A 263 6.03 -13.88 -2.98
C ALA A 263 6.94 -13.62 -4.18
N LYS A 264 6.87 -14.49 -5.19
CA LYS A 264 7.65 -14.39 -6.43
C LYS A 264 6.78 -14.70 -7.63
N ALA A 265 6.96 -13.95 -8.71
CA ALA A 265 6.29 -14.19 -9.99
C ALA A 265 7.14 -13.67 -11.14
N GLU A 266 6.86 -14.13 -12.36
CA GLU A 266 7.31 -13.48 -13.57
C GLU A 266 6.15 -12.68 -14.14
N ALA A 267 6.21 -11.36 -13.99
CA ALA A 267 5.11 -10.46 -14.31
C ALA A 267 5.63 -9.22 -15.06
N PRO A 268 4.85 -8.65 -15.98
CA PRO A 268 5.21 -7.40 -16.59
C PRO A 268 5.04 -6.25 -15.59
N VAL A 269 6.04 -5.35 -15.54
CA VAL A 269 5.79 -3.99 -15.02
C VAL A 269 4.95 -3.29 -16.07
N ALA A 270 3.64 -3.26 -15.89
CA ALA A 270 2.72 -2.89 -16.97
C ALA A 270 2.89 -1.44 -17.43
N THR A 271 2.69 -1.20 -18.74
CA THR A 271 2.57 0.15 -19.30
C THR A 271 1.54 0.95 -18.50
N GLY A 272 1.89 2.16 -18.05
CA GLY A 272 1.00 3.00 -17.26
C GLY A 272 1.16 2.88 -15.74
N ARG A 273 1.98 1.95 -15.21
CA ARG A 273 2.28 1.93 -13.76
C ARG A 273 3.08 3.18 -13.35
N LEU A 274 2.79 3.69 -12.16
CA LEU A 274 3.43 4.86 -11.60
C LEU A 274 4.74 4.46 -10.90
N PHE A 275 5.80 5.23 -11.08
CA PHE A 275 7.02 5.15 -10.27
C PHE A 275 7.24 6.50 -9.61
N ARG A 276 7.14 6.55 -8.27
CA ARG A 276 7.38 7.77 -7.49
C ARG A 276 8.67 7.70 -6.69
N GLY A 277 9.29 8.85 -6.44
CA GLY A 277 10.42 8.96 -5.54
C GLY A 277 10.08 8.49 -4.12
N THR A 278 11.04 7.87 -3.44
CA THR A 278 10.86 7.35 -2.08
C THR A 278 11.23 8.37 -0.99
N ASP A 279 12.05 9.38 -1.29
CA ASP A 279 12.46 10.41 -0.33
C ASP A 279 11.55 11.66 -0.42
N PRO A 280 10.63 11.86 0.56
CA PRO A 280 9.74 13.02 0.57
C PRO A 280 10.46 14.34 0.85
N LYS A 281 11.66 14.33 1.45
CA LYS A 281 12.44 15.54 1.73
C LYS A 281 13.19 16.02 0.50
N ASN A 282 13.46 15.11 -0.44
CA ASN A 282 14.16 15.40 -1.68
C ASN A 282 13.32 14.97 -2.88
N PRO A 283 12.17 15.61 -3.14
CA PRO A 283 11.27 15.21 -4.22
C PRO A 283 12.01 15.17 -5.56
N THR A 284 11.64 14.18 -6.36
CA THR A 284 12.09 13.98 -7.74
C THR A 284 10.86 13.78 -8.61
N GLN A 285 11.00 14.09 -9.89
CA GLN A 285 9.94 13.93 -10.87
C GLN A 285 9.29 12.55 -10.80
N THR A 286 7.98 12.47 -10.90
CA THR A 286 7.29 11.18 -10.96
C THR A 286 7.30 10.64 -12.39
N PHE A 287 7.49 9.32 -12.53
CA PHE A 287 7.55 8.62 -13.80
C PHE A 287 6.35 7.72 -14.03
N ILE A 288 6.05 7.44 -15.29
CA ILE A 288 5.05 6.45 -15.70
C ILE A 288 5.64 5.49 -16.74
N VAL A 289 5.40 4.19 -16.59
CA VAL A 289 6.01 3.16 -17.45
C VAL A 289 5.55 3.30 -18.89
N ALA A 290 6.50 3.49 -19.81
CA ALA A 290 6.24 3.77 -21.21
C ALA A 290 5.86 2.49 -21.99
N LYS A 291 6.56 1.39 -21.73
CA LYS A 291 6.26 0.08 -22.28
C LYS A 291 6.57 -0.98 -21.23
N GLY A 292 5.62 -1.88 -21.02
CA GLY A 292 5.82 -2.96 -20.07
C GLY A 292 6.84 -3.99 -20.53
N GLU A 293 7.61 -4.49 -19.57
CA GLU A 293 8.62 -5.53 -19.74
C GLU A 293 8.40 -6.62 -18.70
N LYS A 294 8.46 -7.89 -19.12
CA LYS A 294 8.32 -9.05 -18.22
C LYS A 294 9.61 -9.21 -17.43
N ILE A 295 9.49 -9.20 -16.12
CA ILE A 295 10.62 -9.36 -15.20
C ILE A 295 10.25 -10.34 -14.08
N LYS A 296 11.27 -10.83 -13.38
CA LYS A 296 11.07 -11.58 -12.13
C LYS A 296 10.81 -10.59 -11.00
N VAL A 297 9.59 -10.54 -10.51
CA VAL A 297 9.20 -9.67 -9.39
C VAL A 297 9.18 -10.44 -8.07
N ASN A 298 9.52 -9.73 -6.99
CA ASN A 298 9.46 -10.27 -5.63
C ASN A 298 8.72 -9.26 -4.74
N ALA A 299 7.90 -9.75 -3.83
CA ALA A 299 7.27 -8.95 -2.78
C ALA A 299 7.45 -9.64 -1.43
N SER A 300 7.42 -8.85 -0.35
CA SER A 300 7.47 -9.38 1.01
C SER A 300 6.54 -8.63 1.95
N ALA A 301 5.99 -9.37 2.91
CA ALA A 301 5.19 -8.82 3.99
C ALA A 301 5.67 -9.43 5.32
N LYS A 302 5.82 -8.58 6.35
CA LYS A 302 6.26 -9.01 7.68
C LYS A 302 5.07 -9.27 8.58
N ALA A 303 5.17 -10.27 9.42
CA ALA A 303 4.15 -10.54 10.43
C ALA A 303 4.80 -10.74 11.79
N SER A 304 4.16 -10.22 12.83
CA SER A 304 4.57 -10.44 14.22
C SER A 304 3.38 -10.76 15.10
N TRP A 305 3.62 -11.56 16.14
CA TRP A 305 2.59 -11.93 17.09
C TRP A 305 3.14 -12.04 18.50
N THR A 306 2.29 -11.70 19.47
CA THR A 306 2.65 -11.68 20.88
C THR A 306 1.73 -12.58 21.69
N VAL A 307 2.23 -13.04 22.83
CA VAL A 307 1.39 -13.74 23.81
C VAL A 307 0.61 -12.69 24.58
N THR A 308 -0.72 -12.79 24.57
CA THR A 308 -1.56 -11.96 25.44
C THR A 308 -1.32 -12.38 26.89
N PRO A 309 -0.86 -11.48 27.78
CA PRO A 309 -0.67 -11.84 29.17
C PRO A 309 -2.03 -12.18 29.79
N VAL A 310 -2.18 -13.42 30.26
CA VAL A 310 -3.32 -13.80 31.09
C VAL A 310 -3.20 -13.03 32.41
N THR A 311 -4.02 -11.99 32.58
CA THR A 311 -4.18 -11.37 33.89
C THR A 311 -4.92 -12.38 34.76
N PRO A 312 -4.36 -12.89 35.87
CA PRO A 312 -5.11 -13.77 36.75
C PRO A 312 -6.32 -13.00 37.26
N SER A 313 -7.52 -13.51 36.96
CA SER A 313 -8.74 -13.05 37.60
C SER A 313 -8.58 -13.31 39.10
N PRO A 314 -8.83 -12.32 39.99
CA PRO A 314 -8.78 -12.59 41.42
C PRO A 314 -9.81 -13.68 41.72
N THR A 315 -9.33 -14.81 42.26
CA THR A 315 -10.17 -15.84 42.87
C THR A 315 -11.09 -15.15 43.88
N PRO A 316 -12.42 -15.38 43.87
CA PRO A 316 -13.28 -14.88 44.93
C PRO A 316 -12.74 -15.41 46.25
N SER A 317 -12.28 -14.51 47.13
CA SER A 317 -11.81 -14.88 48.46
C SER A 317 -12.98 -15.46 49.22
N GLU A 318 -12.90 -16.75 49.55
CA GLU A 318 -13.86 -17.41 50.43
C GLU A 318 -13.92 -16.63 51.75
N THR A 319 -15.15 -16.29 52.15
CA THR A 319 -15.44 -15.70 53.45
C THR A 319 -15.08 -16.71 54.53
N PRO A 320 -14.27 -16.39 55.55
CA PRO A 320 -13.89 -17.35 56.58
C PRO A 320 -15.12 -17.74 57.41
N ALA A 321 -15.39 -19.05 57.48
CA ALA A 321 -16.36 -19.64 58.38
C ALA A 321 -15.91 -19.49 59.85
N PRO A 322 -16.81 -19.17 60.81
CA PRO A 322 -16.46 -19.04 62.22
C PRO A 322 -16.27 -20.42 62.88
N SER A 323 -15.26 -20.53 63.75
CA SER A 323 -14.93 -21.71 64.58
C SER A 323 -15.43 -21.51 66.04
N PRO A 324 -15.68 -22.57 66.84
CA PRO A 324 -16.82 -22.65 67.77
C PRO A 324 -16.59 -22.14 69.22
N SER A 325 -17.72 -21.93 69.89
CA SER A 325 -18.00 -21.29 71.18
C SER A 325 -17.40 -21.93 72.45
N ALA A 326 -17.23 -21.10 73.49
CA ALA A 326 -17.33 -21.48 74.91
C ALA A 326 -18.28 -20.52 75.65
N PRO A 327 -18.98 -20.96 76.72
CA PRO A 327 -20.27 -20.39 77.13
C PRO A 327 -20.15 -19.39 78.30
N GLY A 328 -20.91 -18.31 78.23
CA GLY A 328 -21.12 -17.37 79.32
C GLY A 328 -22.52 -16.75 79.24
N GLU A 329 -23.28 -16.93 80.30
CA GLU A 329 -24.66 -16.51 80.49
C GLU A 329 -24.93 -15.02 80.20
N GLY A 330 -26.13 -14.76 79.68
CA GLY A 330 -26.93 -13.61 80.12
C GLY A 330 -27.20 -12.54 79.08
N GLY A 331 -28.48 -12.40 78.70
CA GLY A 331 -29.03 -11.10 78.30
C GLY A 331 -29.69 -11.05 76.93
N LYS A 332 -31.03 -10.94 76.95
CA LYS A 332 -31.94 -10.60 75.86
C LYS A 332 -31.41 -9.49 74.94
N ASP A 333 -31.52 -9.70 73.62
CA ASP A 333 -32.21 -8.77 72.71
C ASP A 333 -32.34 -9.39 71.30
N LEU A 334 -33.57 -9.42 70.78
CA LEU A 334 -33.87 -9.63 69.36
C LEU A 334 -33.58 -8.30 68.63
N PRO A 335 -33.17 -8.34 67.35
CA PRO A 335 -34.17 -8.00 66.32
C PRO A 335 -34.04 -8.81 65.02
N VAL A 336 -35.17 -9.30 64.52
CA VAL A 336 -35.91 -8.82 63.33
C VAL A 336 -35.42 -9.42 62.01
N THR A 337 -36.15 -10.45 61.59
CA THR A 337 -36.25 -10.89 60.21
C THR A 337 -37.17 -9.95 59.43
N GLY A 338 -36.69 -9.48 58.29
CA GLY A 338 -37.49 -8.85 57.26
C GLY A 338 -36.58 -8.22 56.23
N SER A 339 -36.95 -7.99 54.98
CA SER A 339 -37.96 -8.56 54.09
C SER A 339 -37.83 -7.65 52.87
N ASN A 340 -37.01 -8.02 51.88
CA ASN A 340 -36.75 -7.13 50.75
C ASN A 340 -36.72 -7.92 49.44
N THR A 341 -37.84 -8.56 49.14
CA THR A 341 -38.25 -8.93 47.79
C THR A 341 -38.80 -7.69 47.07
N THR A 342 -37.97 -7.05 46.23
CA THR A 342 -38.38 -6.18 45.11
C THR A 342 -37.21 -6.23 44.14
N GLY A 343 -37.30 -6.79 42.93
CA GLY A 343 -38.24 -6.44 41.88
C GLY A 343 -37.41 -5.91 40.71
N ILE A 344 -37.07 -6.82 39.79
CA ILE A 344 -36.38 -6.61 38.52
C ILE A 344 -37.21 -5.67 37.62
N LEU A 345 -36.52 -4.94 36.71
CA LEU A 345 -37.00 -4.32 35.45
C LEU A 345 -37.14 -2.79 35.45
N VAL A 346 -36.07 -2.05 35.10
CA VAL A 346 -36.11 -0.94 34.11
C VAL A 346 -34.68 -0.74 33.58
N GLY A 347 -34.45 -0.84 32.26
CA GLY A 347 -33.16 -0.45 31.69
C GLY A 347 -32.86 -0.84 30.24
N SER A 348 -33.78 -1.49 29.51
CA SER A 348 -33.51 -2.02 28.15
C SER A 348 -34.37 -1.43 27.02
N ALA A 349 -35.03 -0.28 27.23
CA ALA A 349 -35.87 0.36 26.20
C ALA A 349 -35.29 1.64 25.57
N VAL A 350 -34.23 2.25 26.13
CA VAL A 350 -33.73 3.56 25.65
C VAL A 350 -32.70 3.44 24.52
N LEU A 351 -31.99 2.33 24.38
CA LEU A 351 -30.94 2.16 23.35
C LEU A 351 -31.47 1.71 21.99
N ILE A 352 -32.68 1.14 21.90
CA ILE A 352 -33.27 0.70 20.63
C ILE A 352 -33.97 1.88 19.90
N ALA A 353 -34.52 2.85 20.64
CA ALA A 353 -35.13 4.04 20.06
C ALA A 353 -34.10 5.00 19.42
N ALA A 354 -32.89 5.12 19.99
CA ALA A 354 -31.82 5.95 19.44
C ALA A 354 -31.23 5.38 18.14
N GLY A 355 -31.18 4.05 18.00
CA GLY A 355 -30.69 3.39 16.78
C GLY A 355 -31.63 3.54 15.58
N ALA A 356 -32.95 3.46 15.80
CA ALA A 356 -33.93 3.58 14.72
C ALA A 356 -34.04 5.02 14.16
N ALA A 357 -33.86 6.04 15.00
CA ALA A 357 -33.88 7.43 14.58
C ALA A 357 -32.66 7.81 13.69
N LEU A 358 -31.47 7.26 13.99
CA LEU A 358 -30.26 7.51 13.20
C LEU A 358 -30.31 6.86 11.80
N VAL A 359 -30.92 5.68 11.68
CA VAL A 359 -31.08 4.98 10.38
C VAL A 359 -32.09 5.70 9.48
N LEU A 360 -33.15 6.29 10.03
CA LEU A 360 -34.14 7.04 9.25
C LEU A 360 -33.63 8.41 8.78
N VAL A 361 -32.77 9.08 9.57
CA VAL A 361 -32.12 10.35 9.16
C VAL A 361 -31.05 10.11 8.08
N ALA A 362 -30.32 9.00 8.13
CA ALA A 362 -29.34 8.63 7.11
C ALA A 362 -30.00 8.26 5.76
N ARG A 363 -31.18 7.60 5.80
CA ARG A 363 -31.94 7.28 4.59
C ARG A 363 -32.55 8.52 3.91
N ARG A 364 -33.05 9.50 4.67
CA ARG A 364 -33.59 10.75 4.10
C ARG A 364 -32.51 11.62 3.44
N ARG A 365 -31.26 11.61 3.95
CA ARG A 365 -30.15 12.34 3.32
C ARG A 365 -29.67 11.72 2.01
N ARG A 366 -29.76 10.40 1.83
CA ARG A 366 -29.40 9.75 0.56
C ARG A 366 -30.44 9.95 -0.55
N ALA A 367 -31.72 10.11 -0.20
CA ALA A 367 -32.77 10.36 -1.18
C ALA A 367 -32.78 11.82 -1.71
N ALA A 368 -32.27 12.78 -0.93
CA ALA A 368 -32.17 14.19 -1.33
C ALA A 368 -30.90 14.53 -2.14
N SER A 369 -29.96 13.57 -2.31
CA SER A 369 -28.75 13.75 -3.12
C SER A 369 -28.82 13.02 -4.47
N GLN A 370 -29.99 12.50 -4.85
CA GLN A 370 -30.25 11.89 -6.16
C GLN A 370 -31.53 12.43 -6.83
N ALA A 371 -31.94 13.66 -6.50
CA ALA A 371 -32.95 14.42 -7.22
C ALA A 371 -32.29 15.63 -7.89
#